data_AF-A0A914QFS3-F1
#
_entry.id   AF-A0A914QFS3-F1
#
_cell.length_a   1.000
_cell.length_b   1.000
_cell.length_c   1.000
_cell.angle_alpha   90.00
_cell.angle_beta   90.00
_cell.angle_gamma   90.00
#
_symmetry.space_group_name_H-M   'P 1'
#
loop_
_entity.id
_entity.type
_entity.pdbx_description
1 polymer ?
#
loop_
_entity_poly.entity_id
_entity_poly.type
_entity_poly.pdbx_seq_one_letter_code
_entity_poly.pdbx_strand_id
1 'polypeptide(L)'
;MTKTSFVHWIASQIPDIAQPLSYYNLDNTVNAEDHGTSHFVALDREGNAVSSTSTINQLLGSKRISPTLGILWNDEMDDFSTPNVTNAFGFAPSETNFIQPGKRPMSSMSPTIVYDKNNGEVSRVQTDNSFFQIS
;
A
#
# COMPACT_ATOMS: atom_id res chain seq x y z
N MET A 1 -15.82 -8.33 2.75
CA MET A 1 -14.93 -8.02 3.88
C MET A 1 -15.44 -6.87 4.75
N THR A 2 -16.31 -5.97 4.28
CA THR A 2 -16.78 -4.80 5.08
C THR A 2 -18.12 -5.00 5.80
N LYS A 3 -18.69 -6.21 5.79
CA LYS A 3 -19.96 -6.49 6.47
C LYS A 3 -19.73 -6.57 7.98
N THR A 4 -20.65 -6.01 8.78
CA THR A 4 -20.60 -6.07 10.25
C THR A 4 -20.46 -7.50 10.78
N SER A 5 -21.16 -8.46 10.15
CA SER A 5 -21.05 -9.88 10.53
C SER A 5 -19.64 -10.46 10.32
N PHE A 6 -18.94 -10.02 9.27
CA PHE A 6 -17.55 -10.42 9.02
C PHE A 6 -16.61 -9.78 10.04
N VAL A 7 -16.81 -8.50 10.38
CA VAL A 7 -16.05 -7.80 11.41
C VAL A 7 -16.21 -8.49 12.77
N HIS A 8 -17.44 -8.81 13.18
CA HIS A 8 -17.69 -9.52 14.43
C HIS A 8 -17.06 -10.91 14.46
N TRP A 9 -17.11 -11.63 13.33
CA TRP A 9 -16.46 -12.93 13.21
C TRP A 9 -14.94 -12.83 13.35
N ILE A 10 -14.28 -11.89 12.66
CA ILE A 10 -12.83 -11.65 12.81
C ILE A 10 -12.50 -11.25 14.25
N ALA A 11 -13.25 -10.32 14.83
CA ALA A 11 -13.03 -9.86 16.20
C ALA A 11 -13.14 -11.00 17.21
N SER A 12 -14.03 -11.97 16.99
CA SER A 12 -14.15 -13.14 17.87
C SER A 12 -12.97 -14.13 17.76
N GLN A 13 -12.11 -14.00 16.75
CA GLN A 13 -10.88 -14.80 16.62
C GLN A 13 -9.67 -14.13 17.27
N ILE A 14 -9.77 -12.86 17.71
CA ILE A 14 -8.66 -12.11 18.30
C ILE A 14 -8.64 -12.36 19.82
N PRO A 15 -7.62 -13.03 20.38
CA PRO A 15 -7.51 -13.24 21.82
C PRO A 15 -7.06 -11.95 22.53
N ASP A 16 -7.45 -11.81 23.80
CA ASP A 16 -7.00 -10.69 24.67
C ASP A 16 -5.53 -10.77 25.10
N ILE A 17 -4.79 -11.78 24.61
CA ILE A 17 -3.39 -12.02 24.93
C ILE A 17 -2.59 -12.04 23.63
N ALA A 18 -1.57 -11.19 23.56
CA ALA A 18 -0.60 -11.19 22.49
C ALA A 18 0.14 -12.54 22.42
N GLN A 19 0.27 -13.10 21.23
CA GLN A 19 0.95 -14.37 21.02
C GLN A 19 2.48 -14.15 20.97
N PRO A 20 3.30 -15.15 21.30
CA PRO A 20 4.76 -15.05 21.12
C PRO A 20 5.10 -14.81 19.64
N LEU A 21 6.24 -14.17 19.35
CA LEU A 21 6.64 -13.82 17.98
C LEU A 21 6.62 -15.02 17.01
N SER A 22 7.00 -16.20 17.51
CA SER A 22 6.98 -17.46 16.75
C SER A 22 5.59 -17.89 16.28
N TYR A 23 4.52 -17.47 16.97
CA TYR A 23 3.15 -17.72 16.54
C TYR A 23 2.84 -17.05 15.20
N TYR A 24 3.46 -15.90 14.93
CA TYR A 24 3.22 -15.11 13.73
C TYR A 24 4.09 -15.54 12.54
N ASN A 25 4.89 -16.61 12.66
CA ASN A 25 5.82 -17.09 11.62
C ASN A 25 6.67 -15.97 11.01
N LEU A 26 7.16 -15.05 11.85
CA LEU A 26 8.03 -13.97 11.44
C LEU A 26 9.47 -14.50 11.32
N ASP A 27 9.76 -15.23 10.26
CA ASP A 27 11.13 -15.56 9.86
C ASP A 27 11.84 -14.29 9.39
N ASN A 28 12.28 -13.43 10.32
CA ASN A 28 13.23 -12.33 10.14
C ASN A 28 13.04 -11.38 8.93
N THR A 29 11.87 -11.33 8.30
CA THR A 29 11.51 -10.32 7.28
C THR A 29 11.12 -9.02 7.98
N VAL A 30 12.09 -8.45 8.68
CA VAL A 30 12.05 -7.08 9.17
C VAL A 30 11.84 -6.18 7.97
N ASN A 31 10.70 -5.46 7.96
CA ASN A 31 10.37 -4.30 7.13
C ASN A 31 11.39 -4.06 6.01
N ALA A 32 11.14 -4.64 4.83
CA ALA A 32 11.88 -4.20 3.65
C ALA A 32 11.64 -2.68 3.53
N GLU A 33 12.71 -1.89 3.63
CA GLU A 33 12.56 -0.45 3.48
C GLU A 33 12.05 -0.17 2.06
N ASP A 34 10.90 0.50 1.98
CA ASP A 34 10.37 1.02 0.72
C ASP A 34 11.20 2.23 0.31
N HIS A 35 11.58 2.27 -0.95
CA HIS A 35 12.52 3.23 -1.51
C HIS A 35 12.11 3.76 -2.88
N GLY A 36 11.13 3.13 -3.56
CA GLY A 36 10.67 3.57 -4.88
C GLY A 36 9.31 4.29 -4.84
N THR A 37 8.64 4.28 -3.69
CA THR A 37 7.36 4.95 -3.47
C THR A 37 7.55 6.31 -2.80
N SER A 38 6.76 7.30 -3.20
CA SER A 38 6.68 8.61 -2.59
C SER A 38 5.23 9.03 -2.42
N HIS A 39 4.95 9.75 -1.34
CA HIS A 39 3.63 10.27 -1.05
C HIS A 39 3.68 11.78 -0.88
N PHE A 40 2.69 12.49 -1.44
CA PHE A 40 2.49 13.91 -1.17
C PHE A 40 1.04 14.21 -0.84
N VAL A 41 0.87 15.24 -0.01
CA VAL A 41 -0.44 15.78 0.35
C VAL A 41 -0.47 17.27 0.07
N ALA A 42 -1.62 17.78 -0.37
CA ALA A 42 -1.83 19.21 -0.58
C ALA A 42 -3.21 19.61 -0.07
N LEU A 43 -3.29 20.78 0.55
CA LEU A 43 -4.49 21.39 1.11
C LEU A 43 -4.54 22.84 0.65
N ASP A 44 -5.70 23.31 0.22
CA ASP A 44 -5.90 24.71 -0.13
C ASP A 44 -6.82 25.45 0.85
N ARG A 45 -6.97 26.76 0.63
CA ARG A 45 -7.78 27.64 1.50
C ARG A 45 -9.28 27.44 1.34
N GLU A 46 -9.71 26.74 0.29
CA GLU A 46 -11.12 26.45 0.02
C GLU A 46 -11.54 25.12 0.66
N GLY A 47 -10.62 24.42 1.31
CA GLY A 47 -10.87 23.13 1.96
C GLY A 47 -10.71 21.94 1.00
N ASN A 48 -10.15 22.13 -0.19
CA ASN A 48 -9.82 21.03 -1.08
C ASN A 48 -8.58 20.28 -0.56
N ALA A 49 -8.59 18.96 -0.72
CA ALA A 49 -7.49 18.10 -0.30
C ALA A 49 -7.08 17.13 -1.42
N VAL A 50 -5.78 16.93 -1.57
CA VAL A 50 -5.18 15.91 -2.44
C VAL A 50 -4.29 15.01 -1.58
N SER A 51 -4.49 13.69 -1.72
CA SER A 51 -3.57 12.65 -1.24
C SER A 51 -3.13 11.85 -2.46
N SER A 52 -1.83 11.78 -2.71
CA SER A 52 -1.30 11.11 -3.89
C SER A 52 -0.06 10.32 -3.54
N THR A 53 -0.13 9.02 -3.83
CA THR A 53 1.01 8.12 -3.80
C THR A 53 1.45 7.85 -5.24
N SER A 54 2.74 7.98 -5.50
CA SER A 54 3.36 7.65 -6.79
C SER A 54 4.56 6.74 -6.54
N THR A 55 4.78 5.78 -7.42
CA THR A 55 5.87 4.81 -7.26
C THR A 55 6.48 4.43 -8.60
N ILE A 56 7.73 3.98 -8.56
CA ILE A 56 8.38 3.19 -9.61
C ILE A 56 8.59 1.74 -9.17
N ASN A 57 7.89 1.33 -8.11
CA ASN A 57 8.04 0.12 -7.31
C ASN A 57 9.33 0.07 -6.48
N GLN A 58 10.39 -0.58 -6.95
CA GLN A 58 11.62 -0.71 -6.18
C GLN A 58 12.53 0.53 -6.30
N LEU A 59 13.62 0.56 -5.52
CA LEU A 59 14.63 1.62 -5.65
C LEU A 59 15.19 1.65 -7.08
N LEU A 60 15.01 2.80 -7.74
CA LEU A 60 15.34 3.03 -9.15
C LEU A 60 14.57 2.13 -10.14
N GLY A 61 13.42 1.58 -9.73
CA GLY A 61 12.54 0.75 -10.55
C GLY A 61 13.28 -0.36 -11.29
N SER A 62 13.04 -0.47 -12.59
CA SER A 62 13.72 -1.46 -13.46
C SER A 62 15.22 -1.20 -13.68
N LYS A 63 15.76 -0.07 -13.19
CA LYS A 63 17.13 0.40 -13.44
C LYS A 63 17.41 0.60 -14.94
N ARG A 64 16.35 0.86 -15.74
CA ARG A 64 16.42 1.17 -17.16
C ARG A 64 15.97 2.61 -17.40
N ILE A 65 16.78 3.35 -18.15
CA ILE A 65 16.48 4.72 -18.55
C ILE A 65 16.31 4.75 -20.07
N SER A 66 15.29 5.45 -20.55
CA SER A 66 15.14 5.76 -21.98
C SER A 66 16.32 6.62 -22.45
N PRO A 67 17.17 6.17 -23.40
CA PRO A 67 18.33 6.95 -23.86
C PRO A 67 17.95 8.27 -24.51
N THR A 68 16.74 8.37 -25.04
CA THR A 68 16.24 9.57 -25.74
C THR A 68 15.46 10.50 -24.83
N LEU A 69 14.71 9.97 -23.85
CA LEU A 69 13.82 10.76 -22.99
C LEU A 69 14.40 11.03 -21.61
N GLY A 70 15.41 10.29 -21.18
CA GLY A 70 15.94 10.36 -19.81
C GLY A 70 14.98 9.85 -18.73
N ILE A 71 13.86 9.23 -19.11
CA ILE A 71 12.85 8.71 -18.19
C ILE A 71 13.28 7.33 -17.66
N LEU A 72 13.23 7.18 -16.34
CA LEU A 72 13.42 5.91 -15.63
C LEU A 72 12.14 5.08 -15.66
N TRP A 73 12.24 3.81 -16.02
CA TRP A 73 11.10 2.90 -16.11
C TRP A 73 10.86 2.16 -14.78
N ASN A 74 9.60 2.04 -14.37
CA ASN A 74 9.19 1.24 -13.22
C ASN A 74 9.46 -0.26 -13.43
N ASP A 75 9.41 -1.01 -12.34
CA ASP A 75 9.34 -2.47 -12.33
C ASP A 75 8.10 -3.00 -11.59
N GLU A 76 6.96 -2.33 -11.76
CA GLU A 76 5.68 -2.67 -11.11
C GLU A 76 5.19 -4.09 -11.43
N MET A 77 5.70 -4.70 -12.51
CA MET A 77 5.39 -6.08 -12.86
C MET A 77 5.82 -7.09 -11.77
N ASP A 78 6.74 -6.72 -10.87
CA ASP A 78 7.14 -7.53 -9.72
C ASP A 78 6.02 -7.71 -8.68
N ASP A 79 5.04 -6.81 -8.64
CA ASP A 79 3.89 -6.92 -7.73
C ASP A 79 2.91 -8.03 -8.13
N PHE A 80 3.02 -8.57 -9.35
CA PHE A 80 2.26 -9.77 -9.71
C PHE A 80 2.81 -11.00 -9.00
N SER A 81 1.90 -11.88 -8.59
CA SER A 81 2.26 -13.20 -8.12
C SER A 81 2.74 -14.07 -9.28
N THR A 82 3.84 -14.80 -9.05
CA THR A 82 4.33 -15.84 -9.96
C THR A 82 4.07 -17.20 -9.32
N PRO A 83 3.47 -18.19 -10.02
CA PRO A 83 3.22 -19.50 -9.44
C PRO A 83 4.49 -20.11 -8.83
N ASN A 84 4.39 -20.56 -7.59
CA ASN A 84 5.49 -21.16 -6.82
C ASN A 84 6.69 -20.23 -6.51
N VAL A 85 6.54 -18.91 -6.70
CA VAL A 85 7.58 -17.92 -6.41
C VAL A 85 7.01 -16.81 -5.54
N THR A 86 7.70 -16.52 -4.44
CA THR A 86 7.42 -15.37 -3.57
C THR A 86 7.98 -14.09 -4.21
N ASN A 87 7.23 -12.98 -4.22
CA ASN A 87 7.70 -11.71 -4.79
C ASN A 87 8.78 -11.03 -3.92
N ALA A 88 9.35 -9.91 -4.38
CA ALA A 88 10.45 -9.22 -3.68
C ALA A 88 10.09 -8.78 -2.25
N PHE A 89 8.79 -8.64 -1.95
CA PHE A 89 8.28 -8.24 -0.64
C PHE A 89 7.88 -9.41 0.27
N GLY A 90 8.08 -10.67 -0.17
CA GLY A 90 7.80 -11.83 0.67
C GLY A 90 6.36 -12.35 0.63
N PHE A 91 5.51 -11.88 -0.30
CA PHE A 91 4.12 -12.32 -0.39
C PHE A 91 3.98 -13.67 -1.11
N ALA A 92 3.21 -14.58 -0.51
CA ALA A 92 2.84 -15.85 -1.12
C ALA A 92 2.03 -15.65 -2.41
N PRO A 93 2.16 -16.53 -3.41
CA PRO A 93 1.48 -16.35 -4.68
C PRO A 93 -0.04 -16.47 -4.52
N SER A 94 -0.76 -15.46 -5.00
CA SER A 94 -2.21 -15.49 -5.12
C SER A 94 -2.61 -15.66 -6.58
N GLU A 95 -3.42 -16.68 -6.90
CA GLU A 95 -3.92 -16.89 -8.27
C GLU A 95 -4.68 -15.67 -8.81
N THR A 96 -5.39 -14.96 -7.93
CA THR A 96 -6.11 -13.74 -8.28
C THR A 96 -5.18 -12.61 -8.70
N ASN A 97 -3.90 -12.69 -8.38
CA ASN A 97 -2.85 -11.73 -8.72
C ASN A 97 -1.81 -12.33 -9.69
N PHE A 98 -2.14 -13.36 -10.47
CA PHE A 98 -1.27 -13.81 -11.56
C PHE A 98 -1.28 -12.84 -12.75
N ILE A 99 -0.15 -12.80 -13.46
CA ILE A 99 0.10 -11.99 -14.65
C ILE A 99 -0.91 -12.32 -15.75
N GLN A 100 -1.55 -11.29 -16.31
CA GLN A 100 -2.40 -11.39 -17.50
C GLN A 100 -2.23 -10.15 -18.37
N PRO A 101 -2.31 -10.26 -19.72
CA PRO A 101 -2.22 -9.10 -20.60
C PRO A 101 -3.25 -8.01 -20.24
N GLY A 102 -2.79 -6.77 -20.09
CA GLY A 102 -3.64 -5.61 -19.77
C GLY A 102 -4.15 -5.54 -18.33
N LYS A 103 -3.87 -6.54 -17.49
CA LYS A 103 -4.20 -6.52 -16.06
C LYS A 103 -3.24 -5.60 -15.31
N ARG A 104 -3.72 -4.98 -14.22
CA ARG A 104 -2.88 -4.23 -13.27
C ARG A 104 -2.51 -5.11 -12.08
N PRO A 105 -1.27 -5.04 -11.58
CA PRO A 105 -0.86 -5.75 -10.38
C PRO A 105 -1.59 -5.23 -9.14
N MET A 106 -1.66 -6.05 -8.09
CA MET A 106 -2.15 -5.63 -6.79
C MET A 106 -1.16 -4.66 -6.15
N SER A 107 -1.65 -3.52 -5.65
CA SER A 107 -0.84 -2.52 -4.94
C SER A 107 -1.22 -2.44 -3.47
N SER A 108 -0.24 -2.15 -2.61
CA SER A 108 -0.44 -1.84 -1.19
C SER A 108 -0.66 -0.35 -0.92
N MET A 109 -0.53 0.51 -1.95
CA MET A 109 -0.72 1.96 -1.82
C MET A 109 -2.11 2.29 -1.28
N SER A 110 -2.16 3.10 -0.22
CA SER A 110 -3.40 3.44 0.49
C SER A 110 -3.58 4.96 0.70
N PRO A 111 -3.59 5.79 -0.38
CA PRO A 111 -3.86 7.21 -0.24
C PRO A 111 -5.25 7.44 0.36
N THR A 112 -5.32 8.19 1.46
CA THR A 112 -6.53 8.26 2.30
C THR A 112 -6.86 9.69 2.70
N ILE A 113 -8.14 10.05 2.52
CA ILE A 113 -8.72 11.32 2.98
C ILE A 113 -9.85 10.99 3.97
N VAL A 114 -9.86 11.66 5.13
CA VAL A 114 -10.87 11.46 6.17
C VAL A 114 -11.74 12.71 6.27
N TYR A 115 -13.06 12.51 6.21
CA TYR A 115 -14.06 13.57 6.34
C TYR A 115 -14.75 13.50 7.70
N ASP A 116 -15.05 14.65 8.29
CA ASP A 116 -15.94 14.71 9.44
C ASP A 116 -17.38 14.39 8.98
N LYS A 117 -18.03 13.48 9.71
CA LYS A 117 -19.34 12.95 9.34
C LYS A 117 -20.46 13.99 9.46
N ASN A 118 -20.31 14.98 10.34
CA ASN A 118 -21.35 15.94 10.68
C ASN A 118 -21.37 17.12 9.70
N ASN A 119 -20.20 17.64 9.32
CA ASN A 119 -20.10 18.81 8.44
C ASN A 119 -19.57 18.49 7.04
N GLY A 120 -19.04 17.27 6.81
CA GLY A 120 -18.51 16.85 5.51
C GLY A 120 -17.15 17.47 5.15
N GLU A 121 -16.52 18.19 6.07
CA GLU A 121 -15.23 18.84 5.84
C GLU A 121 -14.08 17.83 5.94
N VAL A 122 -13.00 18.08 5.23
CA VAL A 122 -11.78 17.28 5.35
C VAL A 122 -11.21 17.50 6.75
N SER A 123 -11.09 16.41 7.51
CA SER A 123 -10.54 16.44 8.87
C SER A 123 -9.07 16.01 8.89
N ARG A 124 -8.67 15.07 8.01
CA ARG A 124 -7.31 14.53 7.91
C ARG A 124 -6.97 14.08 6.49
N VAL A 125 -5.69 14.18 6.16
CA VAL A 125 -5.11 13.59 4.95
C VAL A 125 -3.94 12.72 5.38
N GLN A 126 -3.91 11.47 4.91
CA GLN A 126 -2.97 10.46 5.38
C GLN A 126 -2.02 9.99 4.27
N THR A 127 -0.77 9.83 4.68
CA THR A 127 0.27 9.10 3.97
C THR A 127 0.44 7.72 4.62
N ASP A 128 1.03 6.76 3.91
CA ASP A 128 1.40 5.43 4.41
C ASP A 128 2.04 5.42 5.81
N ASN A 129 2.85 6.42 6.17
CA ASN A 129 3.59 6.47 7.44
C ASN A 129 3.43 7.74 8.29
N SER A 130 2.59 8.70 7.87
CA SER A 130 2.41 9.96 8.63
C SER A 130 1.02 10.60 8.43
N PHE A 131 0.55 11.28 9.48
CA PHE A 131 -0.75 11.95 9.52
C PHE A 131 -0.58 13.46 9.51
N PHE A 132 -1.36 14.15 8.67
CA PHE A 132 -1.55 15.59 8.76
C PHE A 132 -2.99 15.88 9.18
N GLN A 133 -3.16 16.45 10.37
CA GLN A 133 -4.45 16.88 10.90
C GLN A 133 -4.68 18.34 10.50
N ILE A 134 -5.87 18.63 9.97
CA ILE A 134 -6.28 19.99 9.63
C ILE A 134 -6.86 20.61 10.90
N SER A 135 -6.31 21.74 11.33
CA SER A 135 -6.71 22.48 12.53
C SER A 135 -7.88 23.42 12.25
#